data_AF-A0A2H5ZVT9-F1
#
_entry.id   AF-A0A2H5ZVT9-F1
#
_cell.length_a   1.000
_cell.length_b   1.000
_cell.length_c   1.000
_cell.angle_alpha   90.00
_cell.angle_beta   90.00
_cell.angle_gamma   90.00
#
_symmetry.space_group_name_H-M   'P 1'
#
loop_
_entity.id
_entity.type
_entity.pdbx_description
1 polymer ?
#
loop_
_entity_poly.entity_id
_entity_poly.type
_entity_poly.pdbx_seq_one_letter_code
_entity_poly.pdbx_strand_id
1 'polypeptide(L)'
;MRTGGGFQQAGASVVEALRRRLREMPVIPAVRGVEETEEACRRGAAAVFFFKGDLFALREAVPLCQAAGIPVYVHLDLIEGVGKDAAGIRLVREVGASGVVSTRGPLLREAKAAGLLAIHRVFVVDSEALRTGVSAVRGSEADLVEVLPGLVVPFVMRELRQTLPQPVIGAGLVTEPSQVEAILRAGAVGVSASARRLWGLRASGAAGGSAARGALP
;
A
#
# COMPACT_ATOMS: atom_id res chain seq x y z
N MET A 1 27.36 14.00 16.83
CA MET A 1 26.16 14.74 16.38
C MET A 1 26.19 14.82 14.85
N ARG A 2 25.72 13.76 14.18
CA ARG A 2 25.50 13.64 12.72
C ARG A 2 24.95 12.22 12.52
N THR A 3 23.65 12.07 12.23
CA THR A 3 22.98 10.92 11.57
C THR A 3 21.47 11.02 11.85
N GLY A 4 20.72 11.61 10.92
CA GLY A 4 19.25 11.67 11.00
C GLY A 4 18.59 11.95 9.64
N GLY A 5 19.30 12.66 8.75
CA GLY A 5 18.77 13.03 7.43
C GLY A 5 18.81 11.93 6.36
N GLY A 6 19.73 10.97 6.42
CA GLY A 6 19.91 9.98 5.34
C GLY A 6 18.76 8.98 5.20
N PHE A 7 18.23 8.48 6.32
CA PHE A 7 17.09 7.55 6.32
C PHE A 7 15.78 8.22 5.90
N GLN A 8 15.57 9.48 6.30
CA GLN A 8 14.38 10.25 5.90
C GLN A 8 14.38 10.58 4.40
N GLN A 9 15.55 10.89 3.81
CA GLN A 9 15.66 11.12 2.36
C GLN A 9 15.46 9.83 1.55
N ALA A 10 15.99 8.70 2.02
CA ALA A 10 15.79 7.41 1.36
C ALA A 10 14.31 6.99 1.37
N GLY A 11 13.61 7.10 2.50
CA GLY A 11 12.18 6.80 2.60
C GLY A 11 11.32 7.67 1.66
N ALA A 12 11.58 8.98 1.61
CA ALA A 12 10.88 9.89 0.69
C ALA A 12 11.03 9.49 -0.78
N SER A 13 12.22 9.00 -1.18
CA SER A 13 12.47 8.55 -2.55
C SER A 13 11.68 7.29 -2.92
N VAL A 14 11.53 6.34 -1.98
CA VAL A 14 10.77 5.10 -2.18
C VAL A 14 9.28 5.39 -2.29
N VAL A 15 8.76 6.28 -1.43
CA VAL A 15 7.35 6.71 -1.48
C VAL A 15 7.03 7.35 -2.83
N GLU A 16 7.88 8.24 -3.34
CA GLU A 16 7.63 8.88 -4.64
C GLU A 16 7.74 7.88 -5.81
N ALA A 17 8.66 6.92 -5.74
CA ALA A 17 8.74 5.84 -6.72
C ALA A 17 7.46 4.97 -6.75
N LEU A 18 6.91 4.64 -5.57
CA LEU A 18 5.63 3.94 -5.45
C LEU A 18 4.48 4.79 -6.04
N ARG A 19 4.39 6.07 -5.64
CA ARG A 19 3.35 6.99 -6.15
C ARG A 19 3.39 7.10 -7.66
N ARG A 20 4.58 7.19 -8.27
CA ARG A 20 4.74 7.23 -9.73
C ARG A 20 4.15 6.00 -10.39
N ARG A 21 4.44 4.80 -9.88
CA ARG A 21 3.87 3.55 -10.42
C ARG A 21 2.35 3.47 -10.24
N LEU A 22 1.83 3.96 -9.11
CA LEU A 22 0.40 3.98 -8.84
C LEU A 22 -0.39 4.96 -9.74
N ARG A 23 0.27 5.97 -10.33
CA ARG A 23 -0.38 6.81 -11.35
C ARG A 23 -0.77 6.03 -12.59
N GLU A 24 -0.05 4.95 -12.92
CA GLU A 24 -0.34 4.10 -14.07
C GLU A 24 -1.19 2.89 -13.68
N MET A 25 -0.80 2.22 -12.59
CA MET A 25 -1.45 1.01 -12.07
C MET A 25 -2.00 1.29 -10.66
N PRO A 26 -3.17 1.94 -10.53
CA PRO A 26 -3.65 2.48 -9.25
C PRO A 26 -4.10 1.43 -8.24
N VAL A 27 -4.36 0.20 -8.68
CA VAL A 27 -4.81 -0.88 -7.81
C VAL A 27 -3.63 -1.70 -7.32
N ILE A 28 -3.50 -1.81 -6.00
CA ILE A 28 -2.56 -2.68 -5.28
C ILE A 28 -3.30 -3.97 -4.93
N PRO A 29 -2.92 -5.12 -5.50
CA PRO A 29 -3.49 -6.41 -5.12
C PRO A 29 -3.23 -6.74 -3.65
N ALA A 30 -4.31 -6.98 -2.89
CA ALA A 30 -4.25 -7.55 -1.56
C ALA A 30 -4.37 -9.07 -1.66
N VAL A 31 -3.22 -9.76 -1.64
CA VAL A 31 -3.09 -11.20 -1.92
C VAL A 31 -3.07 -12.03 -0.63
N ARG A 32 -3.49 -13.30 -0.73
CA ARG A 32 -3.57 -14.26 0.38
C ARG A 32 -2.69 -15.50 0.20
N GLY A 33 -1.74 -15.48 -0.73
CA GLY A 33 -0.87 -16.61 -1.01
C GLY A 33 -0.11 -16.48 -2.32
N VAL A 34 0.60 -17.55 -2.67
CA VAL A 34 1.54 -17.60 -3.81
C VAL A 34 0.80 -17.46 -5.15
N GLU A 35 -0.29 -18.20 -5.36
CA GLU A 35 -1.07 -18.16 -6.61
C GLU A 35 -1.56 -16.73 -6.93
N GLU A 36 -2.12 -16.05 -5.93
CA GLU A 36 -2.58 -14.67 -6.07
C GLU A 36 -1.41 -13.69 -6.30
N THR A 37 -0.25 -13.99 -5.72
CA THR A 37 0.96 -13.21 -5.93
C THR A 37 1.45 -13.33 -7.37
N GLU A 38 1.49 -14.53 -7.93
CA GLU A 38 1.85 -14.76 -9.33
C GLU A 38 0.89 -14.02 -10.27
N GLU A 39 -0.41 -14.10 -10.01
CA GLU A 39 -1.41 -13.40 -10.80
C GLU A 39 -1.22 -11.88 -10.75
N ALA A 40 -0.99 -11.32 -9.56
CA ALA A 40 -0.69 -9.90 -9.38
C ALA A 40 0.57 -9.47 -10.14
N CYS A 41 1.61 -10.31 -10.15
CA CYS A 41 2.84 -10.07 -10.90
C CYS A 41 2.60 -10.08 -12.42
N ARG A 42 1.89 -11.10 -12.93
CA ARG A 42 1.53 -11.21 -14.35
C ARG A 42 0.71 -10.01 -14.84
N ARG A 43 -0.14 -9.45 -13.98
CA ARG A 43 -0.95 -8.25 -14.28
C ARG A 43 -0.17 -6.93 -14.18
N GLY A 44 1.12 -6.95 -13.85
CA GLY A 44 2.00 -5.78 -13.84
C GLY A 44 1.71 -4.79 -12.70
N ALA A 45 1.34 -5.29 -11.51
CA ALA A 45 0.98 -4.44 -10.38
C ALA A 45 2.09 -3.44 -9.98
N ALA A 46 1.69 -2.26 -9.48
CA ALA A 46 2.63 -1.27 -8.94
C ALA A 46 3.30 -1.75 -7.64
N ALA A 47 2.58 -2.55 -6.86
CA ALA A 47 2.98 -3.13 -5.59
C ALA A 47 2.04 -4.30 -5.25
N VAL A 48 2.42 -5.12 -4.28
CA VAL A 48 1.57 -6.17 -3.72
C VAL A 48 1.46 -5.98 -2.20
N PHE A 49 0.24 -6.09 -1.67
CA PHE A 49 -0.01 -6.21 -0.23
C PHE A 49 -0.21 -7.68 0.11
N PHE A 50 0.77 -8.28 0.78
CA PHE A 50 0.65 -9.64 1.31
C PHE A 50 -0.20 -9.59 2.58
N PHE A 51 -1.51 -9.77 2.42
CA PHE A 51 -2.52 -9.43 3.42
C PHE A 51 -2.69 -10.50 4.49
N LYS A 52 -2.66 -11.77 4.11
CA LYS A 52 -2.79 -12.92 5.00
C LYS A 52 -2.01 -14.10 4.44
N GLY A 53 -1.45 -14.92 5.32
CA GLY A 53 -0.73 -16.15 4.99
C GLY A 53 0.23 -16.50 6.12
N ASP A 54 1.18 -17.39 5.83
CA ASP A 54 2.24 -17.75 6.76
C ASP A 54 3.62 -17.38 6.21
N LEU A 55 4.64 -17.55 7.05
CA LEU A 55 6.04 -17.29 6.70
C LEU A 55 6.52 -18.09 5.47
N PHE A 56 6.04 -19.30 5.25
CA PHE A 56 6.47 -20.13 4.12
C PHE A 56 5.92 -19.58 2.81
N ALA A 57 4.62 -19.28 2.78
CA ALA A 57 3.99 -18.61 1.64
C ALA A 57 4.64 -17.24 1.36
N LEU A 58 5.02 -16.48 2.40
CA LEU A 58 5.74 -15.23 2.22
C LEU A 58 7.12 -15.44 1.59
N ARG A 59 7.86 -16.48 2.01
CA ARG A 59 9.18 -16.83 1.46
C ARG A 59 9.13 -17.26 0.00
N GLU A 60 8.00 -17.79 -0.45
CA GLU A 60 7.77 -18.12 -1.87
C GLU A 60 7.28 -16.92 -2.68
N ALA A 61 6.39 -16.10 -2.09
CA ALA A 61 5.79 -14.96 -2.77
C ALA A 61 6.77 -13.80 -3.03
N VAL A 62 7.67 -13.51 -2.10
CA VAL A 62 8.60 -12.37 -2.22
C VAL A 62 9.55 -12.50 -3.42
N PRO A 63 10.23 -13.64 -3.65
CA PRO A 63 11.08 -13.84 -4.83
C PRO A 63 10.37 -13.62 -6.16
N LEU A 64 9.11 -14.04 -6.28
CA LEU A 64 8.30 -13.85 -7.49
C LEU A 64 8.10 -12.36 -7.80
N CYS A 65 7.73 -11.59 -6.78
CA CYS A 65 7.59 -10.14 -6.89
C CYS A 65 8.92 -9.45 -7.19
N GLN A 66 10.02 -9.87 -6.55
CA GLN A 66 11.35 -9.32 -6.80
C GLN A 66 11.81 -9.55 -8.23
N ALA A 67 11.60 -10.74 -8.79
CA ALA A 67 11.91 -11.06 -10.19
C ALA A 67 11.12 -10.18 -11.17
N ALA A 68 9.89 -9.77 -10.79
CA ALA A 68 9.07 -8.83 -11.55
C ALA A 68 9.37 -7.35 -11.24
N GLY A 69 10.29 -7.04 -10.32
CA GLY A 69 10.56 -5.67 -9.86
C GLY A 69 9.38 -5.02 -9.11
N ILE A 70 8.53 -5.81 -8.46
CA ILE A 70 7.33 -5.37 -7.74
C ILE A 70 7.61 -5.36 -6.23
N PRO A 71 7.43 -4.24 -5.52
CA PRO A 71 7.61 -4.20 -4.07
C PRO A 71 6.48 -4.93 -3.35
N VAL A 72 6.84 -5.61 -2.26
CA VAL A 72 5.90 -6.37 -1.40
C VAL A 72 5.80 -5.70 -0.04
N TYR A 73 4.57 -5.41 0.37
CA TYR A 73 4.25 -4.87 1.70
C TYR A 73 3.50 -5.93 2.51
N VAL A 74 4.06 -6.33 3.65
CA VAL A 74 3.55 -7.46 4.44
C VAL A 74 2.67 -6.96 5.57
N HIS A 75 1.47 -7.53 5.71
CA HIS A 75 0.62 -7.25 6.86
C HIS A 75 1.12 -7.99 8.11
N LEU A 76 1.86 -7.30 8.98
CA LEU A 76 2.49 -7.92 10.16
C LEU A 76 1.47 -8.49 11.16
N ASP A 77 0.30 -7.87 11.27
CA ASP A 77 -0.69 -8.32 12.25
C ASP A 77 -1.37 -9.65 11.85
N LEU A 78 -1.33 -10.02 10.57
CA LEU A 78 -2.09 -11.16 10.01
C LEU A 78 -1.20 -12.25 9.41
N ILE A 79 0.11 -12.07 9.39
CA ILE A 79 1.07 -13.09 8.94
C ILE A 79 1.39 -14.07 10.08
N GLU A 80 1.22 -15.35 9.82
CA GLU A 80 1.51 -16.44 10.76
C GLU A 80 3.00 -16.82 10.71
N GLY A 81 3.55 -17.28 11.84
CA GLY A 81 4.97 -17.66 11.94
C GLY A 81 5.99 -16.52 12.01
N VAL A 82 5.57 -15.25 11.89
CA VAL A 82 6.44 -14.07 12.10
C VAL A 82 6.17 -13.46 13.47
N GLY A 83 7.22 -13.19 14.26
CA GLY A 83 7.10 -12.47 15.53
C GLY A 83 6.55 -11.05 15.38
N LYS A 84 5.87 -10.51 16.39
CA LYS A 84 5.30 -9.14 16.37
C LYS A 84 6.22 -8.22 17.18
N ASP A 85 7.50 -8.32 16.85
CA ASP A 85 8.63 -7.75 17.57
C ASP A 85 9.78 -7.49 16.59
N ALA A 86 10.89 -6.95 17.10
CA ALA A 86 12.09 -6.66 16.32
C ALA A 86 12.66 -7.89 15.58
N ALA A 87 12.54 -9.09 16.15
CA ALA A 87 13.03 -10.31 15.50
C ALA A 87 12.16 -10.68 14.30
N GLY A 88 10.84 -10.57 14.42
CA GLY A 88 9.92 -10.76 13.30
C GLY A 88 10.07 -9.72 12.20
N ILE A 89 10.31 -8.46 12.56
CA ILE A 89 10.63 -7.39 11.59
C ILE A 89 11.92 -7.71 10.83
N ARG A 90 12.96 -8.11 11.55
CA ARG A 90 14.24 -8.52 10.94
C ARG A 90 14.03 -9.69 9.98
N LEU A 91 13.27 -10.69 10.39
CA LEU A 91 12.92 -11.83 9.54
C LEU A 91 12.22 -11.38 8.24
N VAL A 92 11.23 -10.50 8.34
CA VAL A 92 10.50 -9.97 7.16
C VAL A 92 11.43 -9.21 6.22
N ARG A 93 12.37 -8.43 6.77
CA ARG A 93 13.41 -7.76 5.98
C ARG A 93 14.34 -8.77 5.29
N GLU A 94 14.80 -9.80 6.00
CA GLU A 94 15.69 -10.83 5.46
C GLU A 94 15.01 -11.67 4.36
N VAL A 95 13.71 -11.89 4.46
CA VAL A 95 12.92 -12.50 3.38
C VAL A 95 12.85 -11.59 2.14
N GLY A 96 13.11 -10.29 2.30
CA GLY A 96 13.22 -9.34 1.19
C GLY A 96 11.97 -8.51 0.94
N ALA A 97 11.07 -8.41 1.92
CA ALA A 97 9.93 -7.50 1.85
C ALA A 97 10.39 -6.04 1.72
N SER A 98 9.64 -5.24 0.97
CA SER A 98 9.93 -3.81 0.76
C SER A 98 9.37 -2.92 1.88
N GLY A 99 8.39 -3.43 2.61
CA GLY A 99 7.78 -2.71 3.72
C GLY A 99 6.73 -3.52 4.44
N VAL A 100 6.05 -2.87 5.38
CA VAL A 100 5.08 -3.49 6.26
C VAL A 100 3.82 -2.65 6.42
N VAL A 101 2.71 -3.33 6.69
CA VAL A 101 1.42 -2.75 7.06
C VAL A 101 1.06 -3.24 8.46
N SER A 102 0.65 -2.32 9.34
CA SER A 102 0.17 -2.66 10.68
C SER A 102 -0.69 -1.53 11.25
N THR A 103 -1.54 -1.85 12.23
CA THR A 103 -2.21 -0.86 13.09
C THR A 103 -1.36 -0.44 14.30
N ARG A 104 -0.22 -1.10 14.53
CA ARG A 104 0.59 -0.97 15.75
C ARG A 104 1.75 0.01 15.53
N GLY A 105 1.58 1.24 16.02
CA GLY A 105 2.60 2.29 15.91
C GLY A 105 4.02 1.92 16.34
N PRO A 106 4.24 1.24 17.49
CA PRO A 106 5.58 0.79 17.90
C PRO A 106 6.25 -0.14 16.87
N LEU A 107 5.49 -1.10 16.32
CA LEU A 107 5.99 -2.06 15.34
C LEU A 107 6.39 -1.37 14.03
N LEU A 108 5.61 -0.36 13.61
CA LEU A 108 5.93 0.45 12.43
C LEU A 108 7.21 1.27 12.61
N ARG A 109 7.45 1.84 13.80
CA ARG A 109 8.70 2.55 14.10
C ARG A 109 9.90 1.63 14.06
N GLU A 110 9.79 0.43 14.62
CA GLU A 110 10.84 -0.59 14.55
C GLU A 110 11.12 -1.01 13.09
N ALA A 111 10.07 -1.21 12.28
CA ALA A 111 10.22 -1.55 10.88
C ALA A 111 10.93 -0.44 10.09
N LYS A 112 10.56 0.82 10.35
CA LYS A 112 11.22 1.98 9.76
C LYS A 112 12.69 2.08 10.16
N ALA A 113 13.02 1.85 11.43
CA ALA A 113 14.40 1.79 11.91
C ALA A 113 15.20 0.67 11.23
N ALA A 114 14.54 -0.43 10.85
CA ALA A 114 15.13 -1.51 10.07
C ALA A 114 15.26 -1.22 8.56
N GLY A 115 14.82 -0.04 8.09
CA GLY A 115 14.87 0.37 6.69
C GLY A 115 13.72 -0.13 5.83
N LEU A 116 12.64 -0.63 6.44
CA LEU A 116 11.41 -1.01 5.75
C LEU A 116 10.47 0.19 5.64
N LEU A 117 9.76 0.30 4.51
CA LEU A 117 8.70 1.29 4.38
C LEU A 117 7.52 0.92 5.29
N ALA A 118 7.02 1.88 6.06
CA ALA A 118 5.99 1.66 7.06
C ALA A 118 4.64 2.25 6.61
N ILE A 119 3.59 1.42 6.60
CA ILE A 119 2.22 1.81 6.25
C ILE A 119 1.32 1.62 7.47
N HIS A 120 0.78 2.73 7.98
CA HIS A 120 -0.14 2.67 9.11
C HIS A 120 -1.57 2.43 8.64
N ARG A 121 -2.16 1.34 9.11
CA ARG A 121 -3.55 1.00 8.84
C ARG A 121 -4.50 1.68 9.84
N VAL A 122 -5.47 2.44 9.34
CA VAL A 122 -6.49 3.13 10.14
C VAL A 122 -7.88 2.65 9.76
N PHE A 123 -8.68 2.31 10.77
CA PHE A 123 -10.09 1.99 10.61
C PHE A 123 -10.93 3.23 10.92
N VAL A 124 -11.67 3.71 9.92
CA VAL A 124 -12.58 4.85 10.02
C VAL A 124 -14.00 4.30 10.08
N VAL A 125 -14.45 4.06 11.31
CA VAL A 125 -15.80 3.57 11.61
C VAL A 125 -16.72 4.76 11.92
N ASP A 126 -16.20 5.73 12.66
CA ASP A 126 -16.85 6.96 13.06
C ASP A 126 -15.81 8.10 13.20
N SER A 127 -16.24 9.27 13.66
CA SER A 127 -15.39 10.45 13.83
C SER A 127 -14.37 10.30 14.97
N GLU A 128 -14.66 9.50 16.01
CA GLU A 128 -13.72 9.24 17.10
C GLU A 128 -12.60 8.30 16.63
N ALA A 129 -12.95 7.26 15.88
CA ALA A 129 -12.02 6.36 15.22
C ALA A 129 -11.09 7.10 14.25
N LEU A 130 -11.63 8.08 13.50
CA LEU A 130 -10.81 8.95 12.65
C LEU A 130 -9.81 9.76 13.46
N ARG A 131 -10.26 10.47 14.51
CA ARG A 131 -9.38 11.32 15.35
C ARG A 131 -8.29 10.51 16.05
N THR A 132 -8.65 9.37 16.63
CA THR A 132 -7.71 8.46 17.29
C THR A 132 -6.72 7.87 16.29
N GLY A 133 -7.21 7.46 15.11
CA GLY A 133 -6.38 7.02 13.99
C GLY A 133 -5.35 8.06 13.55
N VAL A 134 -5.75 9.32 13.37
CA VAL A 134 -4.82 10.43 13.05
C VAL A 134 -3.74 10.57 14.11
N SER A 135 -4.10 10.51 15.40
CA SER A 135 -3.14 10.57 16.49
C SER A 135 -2.16 9.40 16.46
N ALA A 136 -2.66 8.19 16.22
CA ALA A 136 -1.85 6.97 16.10
C ALA A 136 -0.87 7.03 14.92
N VAL A 137 -1.29 7.54 13.77
CA VAL A 137 -0.42 7.75 12.60
C VAL A 137 0.75 8.67 12.97
N ARG A 138 0.47 9.82 13.61
CA ARG A 138 1.50 10.79 14.00
C ARG A 138 2.55 10.17 14.92
N GLY A 139 2.14 9.35 15.88
CA GLY A 139 3.06 8.65 16.79
C GLY A 139 3.81 7.47 16.19
N SER A 140 3.38 6.97 15.02
CA SER A 140 4.01 5.82 14.35
C SER A 140 5.12 6.16 13.38
N GLU A 141 5.27 7.44 13.02
CA GLU A 141 6.20 7.91 11.98
C GLU A 141 6.05 7.21 10.62
N ALA A 142 4.87 6.63 10.33
CA ALA A 142 4.62 5.90 9.09
C ALA A 142 4.80 6.79 7.85
N ASP A 143 5.21 6.15 6.76
CA ASP A 143 5.46 6.78 5.46
C ASP A 143 4.18 6.95 4.66
N LEU A 144 3.23 6.01 4.80
CA LEU A 144 1.90 6.07 4.20
C LEU A 144 0.82 5.69 5.22
N VAL A 145 -0.41 6.03 4.89
CA VAL A 145 -1.60 5.63 5.64
C VAL A 145 -2.52 4.80 4.75
N GLU A 146 -2.96 3.64 5.24
CA GLU A 146 -4.02 2.85 4.62
C GLU A 146 -5.33 3.09 5.38
N VAL A 147 -6.35 3.60 4.69
CA VAL A 147 -7.66 3.92 5.28
C VAL A 147 -8.69 2.86 4.89
N LEU A 148 -9.33 2.28 5.90
CA LEU A 148 -10.40 1.31 5.73
C LEU A 148 -11.68 1.80 6.42
N PRO A 149 -12.87 1.61 5.82
CA PRO A 149 -13.09 1.11 4.46
C PRO A 149 -12.68 2.14 3.38
N GLY A 150 -12.26 1.67 2.21
CA GLY A 150 -11.82 2.53 1.11
C GLY A 150 -12.95 3.42 0.63
N LEU A 151 -14.19 2.93 0.71
CA LEU A 151 -15.40 3.66 0.35
C LEU A 151 -15.61 4.94 1.19
N VAL A 152 -15.02 5.04 2.39
CA VAL A 152 -15.16 6.25 3.22
C VAL A 152 -14.18 7.35 2.82
N VAL A 153 -13.14 7.03 2.05
CA VAL A 153 -12.05 7.97 1.70
C VAL A 153 -12.56 9.28 1.09
N PRO A 154 -13.51 9.28 0.14
CA PRO A 154 -14.06 10.53 -0.42
C PRO A 154 -14.64 11.49 0.62
N PHE A 155 -15.15 10.97 1.73
CA PHE A 155 -15.82 11.76 2.76
C PHE A 155 -14.85 12.30 3.82
N VAL A 156 -13.73 11.61 4.06
CA VAL A 156 -12.78 11.96 5.13
C VAL A 156 -11.45 12.50 4.62
N MET A 157 -11.18 12.43 3.31
CA MET A 157 -9.87 12.82 2.76
C MET A 157 -9.50 14.28 3.07
N ARG A 158 -10.47 15.21 3.06
CA ARG A 158 -10.21 16.62 3.39
C ARG A 158 -9.63 16.75 4.80
N GLU A 159 -10.24 16.09 5.78
CA GLU A 159 -9.77 16.10 7.17
C GLU A 159 -8.41 15.42 7.31
N LEU A 160 -8.21 14.28 6.63
CA LEU A 160 -6.92 13.59 6.61
C LEU A 160 -5.81 14.47 6.05
N ARG A 161 -6.03 15.17 4.92
CA ARG A 161 -5.02 16.06 4.32
C ARG A 161 -4.66 17.25 5.21
N GLN A 162 -5.62 17.77 5.97
CA GLN A 162 -5.39 18.89 6.91
C GLN A 162 -4.57 18.45 8.13
N THR A 163 -4.58 17.17 8.47
CA THR A 163 -4.01 16.66 9.72
C THR A 163 -2.78 15.77 9.52
N LEU A 164 -2.62 15.16 8.33
CA LEU A 164 -1.58 14.20 8.01
C LEU A 164 -0.90 14.55 6.66
N PRO A 165 0.43 14.75 6.64
CA PRO A 165 1.17 14.95 5.40
C PRO A 165 1.30 13.65 4.57
N GLN A 166 1.20 12.48 5.20
CA GLN A 166 1.41 11.18 4.56
C GLN A 166 0.44 10.94 3.40
N PRO A 167 0.86 10.33 2.28
CA PRO A 167 -0.05 9.83 1.26
C PRO A 167 -1.03 8.78 1.81
N VAL A 168 -2.26 8.77 1.28
CA VAL A 168 -3.32 7.84 1.69
C VAL A 168 -3.59 6.81 0.59
N ILE A 169 -3.65 5.55 0.98
CA ILE A 169 -4.17 4.43 0.19
C ILE A 169 -5.56 4.09 0.74
N GLY A 170 -6.57 4.02 -0.13
CA GLY A 170 -7.89 3.51 0.28
C GLY A 170 -7.94 1.99 0.18
N ALA A 171 -8.54 1.30 1.15
CA ALA A 171 -8.57 -0.16 1.14
C ALA A 171 -9.84 -0.75 1.75
N GLY A 172 -10.26 -1.92 1.26
CA GLY A 172 -11.40 -2.66 1.82
C GLY A 172 -12.75 -2.19 1.28
N LEU A 173 -13.63 -3.17 1.03
CA LEU A 173 -14.95 -3.03 0.39
C LEU A 173 -14.93 -2.37 -1.01
N VAL A 174 -13.77 -2.27 -1.66
CA VAL A 174 -13.65 -1.83 -3.04
C VAL A 174 -13.76 -3.03 -3.96
N THR A 175 -14.79 -3.01 -4.78
CA THR A 175 -15.12 -4.10 -5.67
C THR A 175 -15.35 -3.61 -7.11
N GLU A 176 -15.69 -2.35 -7.36
CA GLU A 176 -15.97 -1.83 -8.71
C GLU A 176 -14.97 -0.78 -9.20
N PRO A 177 -14.69 -0.69 -10.52
CA PRO A 177 -13.80 0.34 -11.07
C PRO A 177 -14.23 1.78 -10.73
N SER A 178 -15.54 2.05 -10.69
CA SER A 178 -16.08 3.36 -10.32
C SER A 178 -15.75 3.77 -8.87
N GLN A 179 -15.64 2.79 -7.96
CA GLN A 179 -15.23 3.01 -6.58
C GLN A 179 -13.73 3.33 -6.50
N VAL A 180 -12.90 2.61 -7.26
CA VAL A 180 -11.46 2.93 -7.40
C VAL A 180 -11.31 4.38 -7.85
N GLU A 181 -12.03 4.78 -8.89
CA GLU A 181 -11.97 6.12 -9.46
C GLU A 181 -12.42 7.20 -8.46
N ALA A 182 -13.50 6.95 -7.70
CA ALA A 182 -13.97 7.86 -6.66
C ALA A 182 -12.92 8.07 -5.55
N ILE A 183 -12.24 7.00 -5.12
CA ILE A 183 -11.20 7.05 -4.10
C ILE A 183 -9.98 7.83 -4.60
N LEU A 184 -9.56 7.59 -5.84
CA LEU A 184 -8.43 8.33 -6.45
C LEU A 184 -8.76 9.81 -6.62
N ARG A 185 -9.97 10.14 -7.13
CA ARG A 185 -10.44 11.53 -7.28
C ARG A 185 -10.47 12.30 -5.97
N ALA A 186 -10.75 11.62 -4.86
CA ALA A 186 -10.72 12.24 -3.54
C ALA A 186 -9.31 12.71 -3.13
N GLY A 187 -8.26 12.11 -3.68
CA GLY A 187 -6.85 12.41 -3.39
C GLY A 187 -6.05 11.24 -2.83
N ALA A 188 -6.59 10.01 -2.87
CA ALA A 188 -5.79 8.83 -2.55
C ALA A 188 -4.74 8.59 -3.65
N VAL A 189 -3.56 8.11 -3.25
CA VAL A 189 -2.48 7.80 -4.19
C VAL A 189 -2.61 6.42 -4.82
N GLY A 190 -3.47 5.56 -4.27
CA GLY A 190 -3.72 4.22 -4.75
C GLY A 190 -4.84 3.55 -3.97
N VAL A 191 -5.24 2.37 -4.44
CA VAL A 191 -6.33 1.58 -3.85
C VAL A 191 -5.89 0.14 -3.63
N SER A 192 -5.94 -0.34 -2.40
CA SER A 192 -5.68 -1.74 -2.07
C SER A 192 -6.99 -2.54 -2.13
N ALA A 193 -7.02 -3.60 -2.93
CA ALA A 193 -8.23 -4.40 -3.13
C ALA A 193 -7.91 -5.89 -3.35
N SER A 194 -8.74 -6.76 -2.77
CA SER A 194 -8.68 -8.21 -3.03
C SER A 194 -9.61 -8.67 -4.16
N ALA A 195 -10.42 -7.77 -4.73
CA ALA A 195 -11.28 -8.11 -5.86
C ALA A 195 -10.44 -8.25 -7.13
N ARG A 196 -10.15 -9.49 -7.54
CA ARG A 196 -9.26 -9.80 -8.68
C ARG A 196 -9.62 -9.10 -9.98
N ARG A 197 -10.91 -8.80 -10.21
CA ARG A 197 -11.37 -8.04 -11.39
C ARG A 197 -10.82 -6.61 -11.48
N LEU A 198 -10.39 -6.03 -10.35
CA LEU A 198 -9.77 -4.71 -10.30
C LEU A 198 -8.26 -4.76 -10.55
N TRP A 199 -7.64 -5.94 -10.48
CA TRP A 199 -6.20 -6.07 -10.68
C TRP A 199 -5.87 -5.89 -12.16
N GLY A 200 -4.84 -5.11 -12.45
CA GLY A 200 -4.48 -4.78 -13.84
C GLY A 200 -5.23 -3.58 -14.42
N LEU A 201 -6.12 -2.94 -13.66
CA LEU A 201 -6.71 -1.66 -14.06
C LEU A 201 -5.60 -0.63 -14.28
N ARG A 202 -5.69 0.09 -15.41
CA ARG A 202 -4.82 1.20 -15.77
C ARG A 202 -5.58 2.51 -15.59
N ALA A 203 -4.91 3.53 -15.06
CA ALA A 203 -5.51 4.86 -15.00
C ALA A 203 -5.68 5.42 -16.42
N SER A 204 -6.85 5.98 -16.73
CA SER A 204 -7.23 6.47 -18.06
C SER A 204 -6.53 7.77 -18.49
N GLY A 205 -5.32 8.06 -17.99
CA GLY A 205 -4.60 9.32 -18.21
C GLY A 205 -3.23 9.20 -18.91
N ALA A 206 -2.82 8.01 -19.33
CA ALA A 206 -1.53 7.79 -20.02
C ALA A 206 -1.64 7.67 -21.56
N ALA A 207 -2.84 7.87 -22.13
CA ALA A 207 -3.06 7.91 -23.57
C ALA A 207 -3.27 9.35 -24.05
N GLY A 208 -2.19 10.13 -24.04
CA GLY A 208 -2.13 11.37 -24.80
C GLY A 208 -1.73 11.07 -26.25
N GLY A 209 -2.69 11.14 -27.17
CA GLY A 209 -2.44 11.38 -28.59
C GLY A 209 -2.34 10.16 -29.52
N SER A 210 -3.48 9.69 -30.01
CA SER A 210 -3.60 9.43 -31.45
C SER A 210 -5.02 9.74 -31.90
N ALA A 211 -5.08 10.63 -32.89
CA ALA A 211 -6.27 11.24 -33.41
C ALA A 211 -7.27 10.24 -33.99
N ALA A 212 -8.53 10.66 -33.94
CA ALA A 212 -9.58 10.21 -34.82
C ALA A 212 -9.11 10.14 -36.28
N ARG A 213 -9.20 8.93 -36.85
CA ARG A 213 -9.43 8.61 -38.27
C ARG A 213 -10.10 7.24 -38.21
N GLY A 214 -11.27 6.94 -38.75
CA GLY A 214 -12.09 7.58 -39.78
C GLY A 214 -12.79 6.42 -40.50
N ALA A 215 -14.08 6.59 -40.79
CA ALA A 215 -14.89 5.81 -41.73
C ALA A 215 -15.21 4.33 -41.41
N LEU A 216 -16.47 4.11 -41.04
CA LEU A 216 -17.24 2.92 -41.38
C LEU A 216 -17.47 2.86 -42.91
N PRO A 217 -17.53 1.68 -43.53
CA PRO A 217 -18.45 1.41 -44.64
C PRO A 217 -19.87 1.13 -44.12
#